data_AF-A0A9X6ACA7-F1
#
_entry.id   AF-A0A9X6ACA7-F1
#
_cell.length_a   1.000
_cell.length_b   1.000
_cell.length_c   1.000
_cell.angle_alpha   90.00
_cell.angle_beta   90.00
_cell.angle_gamma   90.00
#
_symmetry.space_group_name_H-M   'P 1'
#
loop_
_entity.id
_entity.type
_entity.pdbx_description
1 polymer ?
#
loop_
_entity_poly.entity_id
_entity_poly.type
_entity_poly.pdbx_seq_one_letter_code
_entity_poly.pdbx_strand_id
1 'polypeptide(L)'
;AVPVLKALGQDDAKLDASELMGAVRVVNADPKVGGLPTYGWTTGVQVGPDGQVVGGNGQLKTPVEGDTYPVISASRTLDLMNGKAALAPPGGGRVGPGGCASAVPLKDRDETPCRASTAVPKRESVAVEKAVFGLASHFVSGHQTLVPSWLFEVRPTGTDSAFTVTHPAVAPKYLASPEPTAAPTPTATPSPPPTAAPTSRDVKVQGYTADGKDLTVSFTGGVCADYSVSASESTDKVTVKVTETPWQGKICILIAKVYE
;
A
#
# COMPACT_ATOMS: atom_id res chain seq x y z
N ALA A 1 3.44 -20.13 15.78
CA ALA A 1 3.17 -18.68 15.91
C ALA A 1 3.28 -18.15 17.35
N VAL A 2 2.58 -18.73 18.33
CA VAL A 2 2.54 -18.20 19.73
C VAL A 2 3.92 -17.89 20.35
N PRO A 3 4.95 -18.76 20.27
CA PRO A 3 6.25 -18.45 20.87
C PRO A 3 6.91 -17.22 20.23
N VAL A 4 6.76 -17.04 18.92
CA VAL A 4 7.28 -15.88 18.20
C VAL A 4 6.55 -14.62 18.66
N LEU A 5 5.21 -14.62 18.66
CA LEU A 5 4.43 -13.45 19.09
C LEU A 5 4.72 -13.05 20.54
N LYS A 6 4.92 -14.01 21.43
CA LYS A 6 5.34 -13.75 22.81
C LYS A 6 6.73 -13.12 22.88
N ALA A 7 7.69 -13.59 22.07
CA ALA A 7 9.02 -13.00 22.00
C ALA A 7 9.00 -11.56 21.45
N LEU A 8 7.98 -11.24 20.64
CA LEU A 8 7.72 -9.90 20.11
C LEU A 8 6.89 -9.01 21.05
N GLY A 9 6.52 -9.50 22.24
CA GLY A 9 5.68 -8.76 23.20
C GLY A 9 4.23 -8.55 22.72
N GLN A 10 3.72 -9.44 21.88
CA GLN A 10 2.36 -9.40 21.32
C GLN A 10 1.50 -10.57 21.82
N ASP A 11 1.72 -11.02 23.06
CA ASP A 11 0.98 -12.15 23.65
C ASP A 11 -0.50 -11.84 23.90
N ASP A 12 -0.87 -10.57 24.05
CA ASP A 12 -2.26 -10.12 24.24
C ASP A 12 -2.93 -9.64 22.94
N ALA A 13 -2.22 -9.75 21.80
CA ALA A 13 -2.73 -9.35 20.50
C ALA A 13 -3.91 -10.23 20.08
N LYS A 14 -4.88 -9.63 19.38
CA LYS A 14 -5.96 -10.40 18.77
C LYS A 14 -5.37 -11.21 17.61
N LEU A 15 -5.59 -12.52 17.62
CA LEU A 15 -5.08 -13.42 16.58
C LEU A 15 -6.19 -13.81 15.60
N ASP A 16 -5.85 -13.82 14.32
CA ASP A 16 -6.62 -14.45 13.25
C ASP A 16 -5.72 -15.44 12.52
N ALA A 17 -6.14 -16.70 12.47
CA ALA A 17 -5.42 -17.78 11.80
C ALA A 17 -6.27 -18.46 10.70
N SER A 18 -7.32 -17.77 10.23
CA SER A 18 -8.25 -18.27 9.21
C SER A 18 -7.62 -18.34 7.82
N GLU A 19 -6.57 -17.54 7.57
CA GLU A 19 -5.92 -17.41 6.27
C GLU A 19 -4.93 -18.56 5.98
N LEU A 20 -4.95 -19.03 4.73
CA LEU A 20 -4.18 -20.17 4.26
C LEU A 20 -3.64 -19.89 2.86
N MET A 21 -2.32 -19.98 2.70
CA MET A 21 -1.61 -19.89 1.41
C MET A 21 -1.05 -21.26 1.05
N GLY A 22 -1.79 -22.05 0.29
CA GLY A 22 -1.42 -23.43 -0.03
C GLY A 22 -1.43 -24.33 1.21
N ALA A 23 -0.27 -24.81 1.64
CA ALA A 23 -0.09 -25.56 2.89
C ALA A 23 0.40 -24.69 4.07
N VAL A 24 0.64 -23.40 3.83
CA VAL A 24 1.15 -22.46 4.83
C VAL A 24 -0.01 -21.70 5.46
N ARG A 25 -0.11 -21.74 6.79
CA ARG A 25 -1.08 -20.95 7.55
C ARG A 25 -0.51 -19.58 7.87
N VAL A 26 -1.29 -18.53 7.64
CA VAL A 26 -0.94 -17.17 8.06
C VAL A 26 -1.63 -16.89 9.38
N VAL A 27 -0.85 -16.48 10.38
CA VAL A 27 -1.35 -16.03 11.67
C VAL A 27 -1.12 -14.54 11.77
N ASN A 28 -2.20 -13.78 11.67
CA ASN A 28 -2.24 -12.34 11.78
C ASN A 28 -2.47 -11.95 13.25
N ALA A 29 -1.62 -11.08 13.78
CA ALA A 29 -1.71 -10.54 15.13
C ALA A 29 -1.87 -9.02 15.07
N ASP A 30 -2.94 -8.49 15.66
CA ASP A 30 -3.18 -7.05 15.77
C ASP A 30 -2.76 -6.57 17.17
N PRO A 31 -1.57 -5.95 17.32
CA PRO A 31 -1.07 -5.50 18.62
C PRO A 31 -1.85 -4.28 19.11
N LYS A 32 -1.88 -4.11 20.44
CA LYS A 32 -2.33 -2.86 21.04
C LYS A 32 -1.15 -1.92 21.22
N VAL A 33 -1.38 -0.63 21.00
CA VAL A 33 -0.39 0.43 21.26
C VAL A 33 -1.02 1.43 22.22
N GLY A 34 -0.39 1.66 23.38
CA GLY A 34 -0.98 2.48 24.44
C GLY A 34 -2.33 1.94 24.96
N GLY A 35 -2.56 0.63 24.87
CA GLY A 35 -3.82 -0.02 25.23
C GLY A 35 -4.94 0.10 24.18
N LEU A 36 -4.71 0.82 23.07
CA LEU A 36 -5.68 0.99 22.00
C LEU A 36 -5.51 -0.09 20.92
N PRO A 37 -6.62 -0.61 20.36
CA PRO A 37 -6.54 -1.53 19.22
C PRO A 37 -5.96 -0.82 18.00
N THR A 38 -5.20 -1.56 17.20
CA THR A 38 -4.65 -1.06 15.93
C THR A 38 -5.39 -1.65 14.73
N TYR A 39 -5.40 -0.92 13.62
CA TYR A 39 -5.90 -1.38 12.32
C TYR A 39 -4.87 -1.10 11.23
N GLY A 40 -4.54 -2.12 10.44
CA GLY A 40 -3.49 -2.03 9.41
C GLY A 40 -2.07 -1.98 9.98
N TRP A 41 -1.87 -2.45 11.22
CA TRP A 41 -0.57 -2.54 11.90
C TRP A 41 -0.26 -3.98 12.34
N THR A 42 -0.69 -4.92 11.50
CA THR A 42 -0.69 -6.36 11.79
C THR A 42 0.71 -6.96 11.67
N THR A 43 1.03 -7.89 12.55
CA THR A 43 2.18 -8.78 12.42
C THR A 43 1.70 -10.12 11.87
N GLY A 44 2.19 -10.50 10.69
CA GLY A 44 1.90 -11.78 10.06
C GLY A 44 3.01 -12.79 10.32
N VAL A 45 2.65 -13.98 10.79
CA VAL A 45 3.57 -15.12 10.94
C VAL A 45 3.09 -16.25 10.05
N GLN A 46 3.96 -16.76 9.19
CA GLN A 46 3.69 -17.85 8.27
C GLN A 46 4.19 -19.17 8.87
N VAL A 47 3.29 -20.15 8.98
CA VAL A 47 3.54 -21.45 9.61
C VAL A 47 3.32 -22.56 8.58
N GLY A 48 4.36 -23.35 8.34
CA GLY A 48 4.32 -24.50 7.43
C GLY A 48 3.45 -25.66 7.95
N PRO A 49 3.18 -26.68 7.11
CA PRO A 49 2.34 -27.82 7.47
C PRO A 49 2.94 -28.70 8.58
N ASP A 50 4.25 -28.62 8.80
CA ASP A 50 5.00 -29.25 9.88
C ASP A 50 5.01 -28.43 11.19
N GLY A 51 4.34 -27.27 11.20
CA GLY A 51 4.28 -26.36 12.34
C GLY A 51 5.50 -25.43 12.47
N GLN A 52 6.48 -25.50 11.56
CA GLN A 52 7.64 -24.63 11.57
C GLN A 52 7.29 -23.23 11.05
N VAL A 53 7.99 -22.21 11.54
CA VAL A 53 7.84 -20.84 11.02
C VAL A 53 8.66 -20.73 9.74
N VAL A 54 7.99 -20.39 8.65
CA VAL A 54 8.60 -20.31 7.31
C VAL A 54 8.78 -18.86 6.84
N GLY A 55 8.17 -17.90 7.54
CA GLY A 55 8.26 -16.48 7.22
C GLY A 55 7.43 -15.61 8.15
N GLY A 56 7.51 -14.30 7.94
CA GLY A 56 6.69 -13.34 8.66
C GLY A 56 7.11 -11.90 8.38
N ASN A 57 6.21 -10.97 8.67
CA ASN A 57 6.43 -9.54 8.49
C ASN A 57 5.65 -8.77 9.55
N GLY A 58 6.15 -7.61 9.96
CA GLY A 58 5.47 -6.76 10.92
C GLY A 58 6.36 -5.63 11.43
N GLN A 59 5.75 -4.72 12.18
CA GLN A 59 6.45 -3.63 12.87
C GLN A 59 6.69 -4.03 14.33
N LEU A 60 7.96 -4.26 14.69
CA LEU A 60 8.31 -4.88 15.97
C LEU A 60 8.73 -3.87 17.04
N LYS A 61 9.10 -2.66 16.63
CA LYS A 61 9.50 -1.60 17.55
C LYS A 61 8.27 -0.81 17.99
N THR A 62 8.19 -0.45 19.27
CA THR A 62 7.18 0.49 19.77
C THR A 62 7.23 1.77 18.95
N PRO A 63 6.10 2.22 18.37
CA PRO A 63 6.03 3.47 17.64
C PRO A 63 6.48 4.65 18.52
N VAL A 64 7.19 5.59 17.93
CA VAL A 64 7.54 6.86 18.60
C VAL A 64 6.29 7.73 18.61
N GLU A 65 5.97 8.30 19.78
CA GLU A 65 4.83 9.20 19.92
C GLU A 65 5.05 10.48 19.10
N GLY A 66 3.99 10.90 18.40
CA GLY A 66 3.98 12.12 17.60
C GLY A 66 3.26 13.27 18.31
N ASP A 67 2.73 14.20 17.52
CA ASP A 67 1.95 15.33 18.05
C ASP A 67 0.61 14.88 18.65
N THR A 68 0.11 15.68 19.60
CA THR A 68 -1.20 15.50 20.22
C THR A 68 -2.24 16.42 19.58
N TYR A 69 -3.39 15.86 19.21
CA TYR A 69 -4.51 16.59 18.63
C TYR A 69 -5.82 16.27 19.37
N PRO A 70 -6.76 17.23 19.46
CA PRO A 70 -8.05 16.97 20.07
C PRO A 70 -8.88 16.04 19.18
N VAL A 71 -9.44 15.03 19.82
CA VAL A 71 -10.29 14.04 19.16
C VAL A 71 -11.74 14.51 19.07
N ILE A 72 -12.43 14.11 18.00
CA ILE A 72 -13.87 14.31 17.78
C ILE A 72 -14.63 12.99 18.02
N SER A 73 -15.92 13.09 18.33
CA SER A 73 -16.77 11.92 18.58
C SER A 73 -16.99 11.06 17.34
N ALA A 74 -17.35 9.78 17.55
CA ALA A 74 -17.69 8.86 16.47
C ALA A 74 -18.81 9.38 15.57
N SER A 75 -19.86 9.96 16.16
CA SER A 75 -20.97 10.58 15.41
C SER A 75 -20.51 11.72 14.53
N ARG A 76 -19.65 12.61 15.07
CA ARG A 76 -19.11 13.75 14.31
C ARG A 76 -18.19 13.27 13.18
N THR A 77 -17.41 12.23 13.40
CA THR A 77 -16.59 11.60 12.35
C THR A 77 -17.46 10.99 11.25
N LEU A 78 -18.54 10.29 11.62
CA LEU A 78 -19.48 9.72 10.66
C LEU A 78 -20.19 10.80 9.83
N ASP A 79 -20.58 11.92 10.44
CA ASP A 79 -21.14 13.08 9.74
C ASP A 79 -20.16 13.63 8.70
N LEU A 80 -18.87 13.72 9.04
CA LEU A 80 -17.83 14.17 8.12
C LEU A 80 -17.63 13.18 6.96
N MET A 81 -17.67 11.88 7.23
CA MET A 81 -17.57 10.84 6.19
C MET A 81 -18.76 10.92 5.22
N ASN A 82 -19.98 11.03 5.75
CA ASN A 82 -21.20 11.15 4.95
C ASN A 82 -21.26 12.49 4.20
N GLY A 83 -20.80 13.58 4.82
CA GLY A 83 -20.72 14.90 4.20
C GLY A 83 -19.74 14.93 3.02
N LYS A 84 -18.57 14.30 3.15
CA LYS A 84 -17.63 14.13 2.03
C LYS A 84 -18.23 13.29 0.91
N ALA A 85 -18.95 12.21 1.24
CA ALA A 85 -19.66 11.40 0.24
C ALA A 85 -20.79 12.16 -0.46
N ALA A 86 -21.45 13.08 0.24
CA ALA A 86 -22.50 13.94 -0.31
C ALA A 86 -21.95 15.07 -1.21
N LEU A 87 -20.76 15.58 -0.90
CA LEU A 87 -20.04 16.59 -1.70
C LEU A 87 -19.38 16.02 -2.97
N ALA A 88 -19.34 14.70 -3.14
CA ALA A 88 -18.95 14.10 -4.41
C ALA A 88 -20.03 14.46 -5.47
N PRO A 89 -19.66 15.12 -6.59
CA PRO A 89 -20.63 15.54 -7.59
C PRO A 89 -21.42 14.32 -8.10
N PRO A 90 -22.74 14.45 -8.33
CA PRO A 90 -23.50 13.41 -9.03
C PRO A 90 -22.95 13.31 -10.46
N GLY A 91 -22.03 12.36 -10.67
CA GLY A 91 -21.28 12.20 -11.93
C GLY A 91 -19.75 12.23 -11.79
N GLY A 92 -19.20 12.55 -10.61
CA GLY A 92 -17.77 12.51 -10.32
C GLY A 92 -17.29 11.16 -9.77
N GLY A 93 -17.95 10.06 -10.13
CA GLY A 93 -17.45 8.73 -9.80
C GLY A 93 -16.06 8.58 -10.40
N ARG A 94 -15.12 7.98 -9.66
CA ARG A 94 -13.99 7.30 -10.29
C ARG A 94 -14.57 6.55 -11.48
N VAL A 95 -14.05 6.79 -12.68
CA VAL A 95 -14.33 5.93 -13.82
C VAL A 95 -13.89 4.55 -13.36
N GLY A 96 -14.84 3.74 -12.90
CA GLY A 96 -14.58 2.34 -12.65
C GLY A 96 -14.10 1.73 -13.97
N PRO A 97 -13.39 0.60 -13.97
CA PRO A 97 -12.90 -0.05 -15.18
C PRO A 97 -14.00 -0.51 -16.19
N GLY A 98 -15.22 0.02 -16.11
CA GLY A 98 -16.31 -0.15 -17.08
C GLY A 98 -16.41 0.94 -18.13
N GLY A 99 -15.39 1.77 -18.32
CA GLY A 99 -15.28 2.61 -19.51
C GLY A 99 -15.02 1.73 -20.73
N CYS A 100 -15.96 1.67 -21.67
CA CYS A 100 -15.75 0.94 -22.92
C CYS A 100 -14.49 1.48 -23.60
N ALA A 101 -13.41 0.71 -23.62
CA ALA A 101 -12.27 1.01 -24.46
C ALA A 101 -12.77 1.00 -25.90
N SER A 102 -12.74 2.15 -26.57
CA SER A 102 -13.09 2.21 -27.98
C SER A 102 -11.99 1.48 -28.76
N ALA A 103 -12.30 0.29 -29.27
CA ALA A 103 -11.44 -0.36 -30.24
C ALA A 103 -11.31 0.56 -31.47
N VAL A 104 -10.10 0.72 -32.00
CA VAL A 104 -9.91 1.36 -33.31
C VAL A 104 -10.47 0.36 -34.33
N PRO A 105 -11.52 0.69 -35.11
CA PRO A 105 -12.18 -0.33 -35.93
C PRO A 105 -11.20 -0.88 -36.98
N LEU A 106 -11.07 -2.20 -37.03
CA LEU A 106 -10.52 -2.87 -38.20
C LEU A 106 -11.53 -2.63 -39.34
N LYS A 107 -11.08 -2.08 -40.47
CA LYS A 107 -11.98 -1.85 -41.62
C LYS A 107 -12.64 -3.18 -42.00
N ASP A 108 -13.95 -3.13 -42.21
CA ASP A 108 -14.85 -4.22 -42.64
C ASP A 108 -15.52 -5.09 -41.55
N ARG A 109 -15.73 -4.56 -40.34
CA ARG A 109 -16.72 -5.12 -39.39
C ARG A 109 -17.58 -4.06 -38.72
N ASP A 110 -18.90 -4.22 -38.82
CA ASP A 110 -19.88 -3.48 -38.04
C ASP A 110 -19.93 -4.05 -36.62
N GLU A 111 -19.12 -3.51 -35.70
CA GLU A 111 -19.23 -3.83 -34.28
C GLU A 111 -20.16 -2.85 -33.56
N THR A 112 -21.17 -3.38 -32.87
CA THR A 112 -22.10 -2.59 -32.06
C THR A 112 -21.32 -1.90 -30.93
N PRO A 113 -21.36 -0.55 -30.82
CA PRO A 113 -20.60 0.15 -29.80
C PRO A 113 -21.05 -0.27 -28.39
N CYS A 114 -20.09 -0.61 -27.54
CA CYS A 114 -20.32 -0.74 -26.11
C CYS A 114 -20.86 0.60 -25.57
N ARG A 115 -22.10 0.57 -25.06
CA ARG A 115 -22.77 1.76 -24.53
C ARG A 115 -22.53 1.83 -23.03
N ALA A 116 -21.75 2.82 -22.59
CA ALA A 116 -21.58 3.08 -21.16
C ALA A 116 -22.94 3.38 -20.50
N SER A 117 -23.22 2.71 -19.39
CA SER A 117 -24.41 3.01 -18.60
C SER A 117 -24.26 4.37 -17.93
N THR A 118 -25.19 5.28 -18.18
CA THR A 118 -25.25 6.62 -17.56
C THR A 118 -26.05 6.65 -16.25
N ALA A 119 -26.56 5.49 -15.82
CA ALA A 119 -27.29 5.37 -14.56
C ALA A 119 -26.34 5.62 -13.40
N VAL A 120 -26.57 6.72 -12.67
CA VAL A 120 -25.91 6.95 -11.38
C VAL A 120 -26.36 5.84 -10.44
N PRO A 121 -25.47 4.98 -9.94
CA PRO A 121 -25.86 3.96 -8.98
C PRO A 121 -26.45 4.63 -7.75
N LYS A 122 -27.60 4.12 -7.29
CA LYS A 122 -28.24 4.62 -6.08
C LYS A 122 -27.25 4.42 -4.93
N ARG A 123 -27.02 5.48 -4.13
CA ARG A 123 -26.16 5.38 -2.95
C ARG A 123 -26.85 4.44 -1.95
N GLU A 124 -26.26 3.28 -1.75
CA GLU A 124 -26.69 2.34 -0.72
C GLU A 124 -26.02 2.72 0.60
N SER A 125 -26.81 2.80 1.66
CA SER A 125 -26.31 3.03 3.01
C SER A 125 -25.95 1.71 3.65
N VAL A 126 -24.80 1.66 4.31
CA VAL A 126 -24.37 0.50 5.10
C VAL A 126 -24.54 0.83 6.59
N ALA A 127 -25.11 -0.11 7.35
CA ALA A 127 -25.27 0.07 8.79
C ALA A 127 -23.92 -0.06 9.50
N VAL A 128 -23.67 0.86 10.44
CA VAL A 128 -22.55 0.77 11.39
C VAL A 128 -23.04 -0.01 12.60
N GLU A 129 -22.45 -1.17 12.86
CA GLU A 129 -22.81 -2.03 13.99
C GLU A 129 -22.03 -1.66 15.25
N LYS A 130 -20.78 -1.22 15.07
CA LYS A 130 -19.88 -0.90 16.17
C LYS A 130 -18.94 0.24 15.79
N ALA A 131 -18.64 1.09 16.77
CA ALA A 131 -17.61 2.11 16.66
C ALA A 131 -16.62 1.98 17.83
N VAL A 132 -15.34 1.78 17.52
CA VAL A 132 -14.28 1.65 18.52
C VAL A 132 -13.26 2.75 18.29
N PHE A 133 -12.83 3.41 19.36
CA PHE A 133 -11.71 4.34 19.30
C PHE A 133 -10.40 3.54 19.34
N GLY A 134 -9.51 3.80 18.40
CA GLY A 134 -8.22 3.12 18.30
C GLY A 134 -7.25 3.84 17.39
N LEU A 135 -6.30 3.09 16.83
CA LEU A 135 -5.24 3.62 15.99
C LEU A 135 -5.31 2.96 14.61
N ALA A 136 -5.38 3.76 13.54
CA ALA A 136 -5.32 3.25 12.18
C ALA A 136 -3.98 3.62 11.53
N SER A 137 -3.43 2.69 10.75
CA SER A 137 -2.25 2.93 9.94
C SER A 137 -2.57 3.90 8.80
N HIS A 138 -1.80 4.97 8.68
CA HIS A 138 -1.84 5.95 7.61
C HIS A 138 -0.41 6.24 7.12
N PHE A 139 -0.28 6.73 5.89
CA PHE A 139 0.97 7.28 5.40
C PHE A 139 0.97 8.80 5.60
N VAL A 140 1.92 9.30 6.38
CA VAL A 140 2.15 10.73 6.61
C VAL A 140 3.56 11.04 6.12
N SER A 141 3.69 11.92 5.13
CA SER A 141 4.98 12.26 4.52
C SER A 141 5.81 11.03 4.06
N GLY A 142 5.13 10.01 3.54
CA GLY A 142 5.76 8.76 3.08
C GLY A 142 6.09 7.75 4.19
N HIS A 143 5.81 8.08 5.46
CA HIS A 143 6.06 7.19 6.59
C HIS A 143 4.77 6.58 7.12
N GLN A 144 4.79 5.26 7.38
CA GLN A 144 3.68 4.57 8.02
C GLN A 144 3.56 5.02 9.47
N THR A 145 2.40 5.56 9.84
CA THR A 145 2.12 6.23 11.12
C THR A 145 0.78 5.76 11.67
N LEU A 146 0.71 5.50 12.97
CA LEU A 146 -0.54 5.23 13.65
C LEU A 146 -1.23 6.53 14.04
N VAL A 147 -2.46 6.73 13.56
CA VAL A 147 -3.24 7.94 13.79
C VAL A 147 -4.49 7.60 14.62
N PRO A 148 -4.80 8.39 15.67
CA PRO A 148 -6.07 8.28 16.39
C PRO A 148 -7.26 8.28 15.44
N SER A 149 -8.04 7.21 15.47
CA SER A 149 -9.08 6.93 14.47
C SER A 149 -10.29 6.26 15.11
N TRP A 150 -11.44 6.43 14.47
CA TRP A 150 -12.62 5.60 14.71
C TRP A 150 -12.61 4.41 13.75
N LEU A 151 -12.75 3.22 14.32
CA LEU A 151 -12.86 1.95 13.62
C LEU A 151 -14.34 1.57 13.61
N PHE A 152 -14.99 1.73 12.46
CA PHE A 152 -16.39 1.43 12.27
C PHE A 152 -16.55 0.04 11.67
N GLU A 153 -17.13 -0.88 12.43
CA GLU A 153 -17.56 -2.17 11.89
C GLU A 153 -18.87 -1.96 11.16
N VAL A 154 -18.88 -2.32 9.87
CA VAL A 154 -20.01 -2.13 8.97
C VAL A 154 -20.40 -3.46 8.35
N ARG A 155 -21.71 -3.66 8.16
CA ARG A 155 -22.25 -4.85 7.50
C ARG A 155 -23.15 -4.46 6.33
N PRO A 156 -22.73 -4.74 5.07
CA PRO A 156 -23.58 -4.54 3.91
C PRO A 156 -24.83 -5.41 3.99
N THR A 157 -25.94 -4.85 3.49
CA THR A 157 -27.19 -5.62 3.36
C THR A 157 -27.01 -6.74 2.35
N GLY A 158 -27.42 -7.96 2.72
CA GLY A 158 -27.29 -9.14 1.86
C GLY A 158 -25.96 -9.89 1.98
N THR A 159 -25.09 -9.50 2.91
CA THR A 159 -23.88 -10.25 3.26
C THR A 159 -23.81 -10.49 4.76
N ASP A 160 -23.37 -11.67 5.17
CA ASP A 160 -23.10 -11.97 6.58
C ASP A 160 -21.75 -11.43 7.06
N SER A 161 -20.89 -11.03 6.12
CA SER A 161 -19.52 -10.55 6.39
C SER A 161 -19.53 -9.08 6.79
N ALA A 162 -19.05 -8.78 8.00
CA ALA A 162 -18.71 -7.43 8.42
C ALA A 162 -17.27 -7.08 8.03
N PHE A 163 -17.00 -5.79 7.81
CA PHE A 163 -15.65 -5.27 7.64
C PHE A 163 -15.47 -3.94 8.37
N THR A 164 -14.21 -3.54 8.57
CA THR A 164 -13.90 -2.31 9.30
C THR A 164 -13.57 -1.18 8.33
N VAL A 165 -14.22 -0.03 8.51
CA VAL A 165 -13.88 1.24 7.87
C VAL A 165 -13.29 2.16 8.91
N THR A 166 -12.12 2.74 8.60
CA THR A 166 -11.45 3.67 9.51
C THR A 166 -11.55 5.11 9.01
N HIS A 167 -11.61 6.05 9.95
CA HIS A 167 -11.42 7.47 9.65
C HIS A 167 -10.72 8.16 10.81
N PRO A 168 -9.77 9.09 10.54
CA PRO A 168 -9.12 9.87 11.59
C PRO A 168 -10.13 10.53 12.52
N ALA A 169 -9.88 10.39 13.81
CA ALA A 169 -10.73 10.89 14.90
C ALA A 169 -10.36 12.32 15.29
N VAL A 170 -9.68 13.08 14.44
CA VAL A 170 -9.30 14.47 14.69
C VAL A 170 -10.09 15.41 13.79
N ALA A 171 -10.26 16.66 14.21
CA ALA A 171 -10.96 17.65 13.39
C ALA A 171 -10.20 17.89 12.07
N PRO A 172 -10.90 18.09 10.92
CA PRO A 172 -10.27 18.26 9.62
C PRO A 172 -9.22 19.37 9.54
N LYS A 173 -9.32 20.41 10.38
CA LYS A 173 -8.33 21.49 10.46
C LYS A 173 -6.92 21.03 10.89
N TYR A 174 -6.81 19.84 11.48
CA TYR A 174 -5.52 19.21 11.86
C TYR A 174 -5.05 18.17 10.84
N LEU A 175 -5.89 17.85 9.86
CA LEU A 175 -5.51 16.98 8.76
C LEU A 175 -5.01 17.89 7.65
N ALA A 176 -3.84 17.59 7.10
CA ALA A 176 -3.53 18.09 5.78
C ALA A 176 -4.68 17.67 4.86
N SER A 177 -5.29 18.64 4.16
CA SER A 177 -6.24 18.29 3.10
C SER A 177 -5.51 17.31 2.18
N PRO A 178 -6.15 16.19 1.78
CA PRO A 178 -5.58 15.37 0.73
C PRO A 178 -5.34 16.33 -0.43
N GLU A 179 -4.07 16.53 -0.76
CA GLU A 179 -3.73 17.22 -1.99
C GLU A 179 -4.46 16.41 -3.06
N PRO A 180 -5.34 17.03 -3.88
CA PRO A 180 -5.93 16.30 -4.97
C PRO A 180 -4.75 15.70 -5.72
N THR A 181 -4.64 14.37 -5.71
CA THR A 181 -3.74 13.69 -6.62
C THR A 181 -4.20 14.16 -7.97
N ALA A 182 -3.51 15.14 -8.53
CA ALA A 182 -3.62 15.45 -9.93
C ALA A 182 -3.36 14.10 -10.58
N ALA A 183 -4.40 13.51 -11.18
CA ALA A 183 -4.14 12.59 -12.27
C ALA A 183 -3.08 13.29 -13.11
N PRO A 184 -1.95 12.64 -13.44
CA PRO A 184 -0.89 13.31 -14.16
C PRO A 184 -1.50 13.85 -15.44
N THR A 185 -1.84 15.14 -15.45
CA THR A 185 -2.05 15.86 -16.69
C THR A 185 -0.71 15.73 -17.39
N PRO A 186 -0.65 15.18 -18.60
CA PRO A 186 0.55 15.26 -19.41
C PRO A 186 0.71 16.73 -19.82
N THR A 187 1.15 17.56 -18.87
CA THR A 187 1.70 18.86 -19.19
C THR A 187 3.10 18.56 -19.69
N ALA A 188 3.22 18.50 -21.02
CA ALA A 188 4.50 18.52 -21.70
C ALA A 188 5.25 19.77 -21.24
N THR A 189 6.02 19.63 -20.16
CA THR A 189 7.01 20.62 -19.79
C THR A 189 8.12 20.45 -20.81
N PRO A 190 8.43 21.46 -21.65
CA PRO A 190 9.55 21.36 -22.57
C PRO A 190 10.80 21.08 -21.74
N SER A 191 11.36 19.88 -21.92
CA SER A 191 12.60 19.51 -21.27
C SER A 191 13.68 20.48 -21.73
N PRO A 192 14.53 20.99 -20.81
CA PRO A 192 15.72 21.71 -21.23
C PRO A 192 16.57 20.79 -22.13
N PRO A 193 17.26 21.35 -23.14
CA PRO A 193 18.03 20.55 -24.09
C PRO A 193 19.09 19.71 -23.36
N PRO A 194 19.35 18.47 -23.80
CA PRO A 194 20.23 17.56 -23.09
C PRO A 194 21.66 18.06 -23.22
N THR A 195 22.17 18.66 -22.14
CA THR A 195 23.60 18.92 -21.98
C THR A 195 24.08 18.21 -20.72
N ALA A 196 24.26 16.90 -20.84
CA ALA A 196 25.21 16.15 -20.01
C ALA A 196 25.40 14.77 -20.65
N ALA A 197 26.65 14.40 -20.91
CA ALA A 197 27.03 13.08 -21.38
C ALA A 197 26.56 11.99 -20.39
N PRO A 198 26.23 10.76 -20.85
CA PRO A 198 25.75 9.72 -19.96
C PRO A 198 26.90 9.27 -19.07
N THR A 199 26.77 9.53 -17.77
CA THR A 199 27.68 9.05 -16.74
C THR A 199 27.05 7.85 -16.05
N SER A 200 27.86 6.88 -15.64
CA SER A 200 27.41 5.75 -14.85
C SER A 200 26.81 6.24 -13.54
N ARG A 201 25.77 5.56 -13.05
CA ARG A 201 25.08 5.93 -11.81
C ARG A 201 24.81 4.74 -10.93
N ASP A 202 24.77 5.00 -9.62
CA ASP A 202 24.45 4.01 -8.61
C ASP A 202 22.94 3.74 -8.59
N VAL A 203 22.58 2.46 -8.56
CA VAL A 203 21.18 2.00 -8.51
C VAL A 203 20.82 1.59 -7.09
N LYS A 204 19.64 2.03 -6.63
CA LYS A 204 19.13 1.67 -5.31
C LYS A 204 18.66 0.22 -5.27
N VAL A 205 19.27 -0.59 -4.40
CA VAL A 205 18.82 -1.95 -4.08
C VAL A 205 17.50 -1.86 -3.29
N GLN A 206 16.52 -2.67 -3.69
CA GLN A 206 15.17 -2.68 -3.12
C GLN A 206 14.98 -3.81 -2.11
N GLY A 207 15.68 -4.92 -2.31
CA GLY A 207 15.67 -6.06 -1.41
C GLY A 207 16.86 -6.99 -1.65
N TYR A 208 17.03 -7.94 -0.74
CA TYR A 208 18.02 -9.00 -0.89
C TYR A 208 17.50 -10.29 -0.25
N THR A 209 17.95 -11.42 -0.77
CA THR A 209 17.84 -12.73 -0.14
C THR A 209 19.23 -13.32 0.03
N ALA A 210 19.49 -13.91 1.19
CA ALA A 210 20.75 -14.57 1.50
C ALA A 210 20.50 -16.06 1.74
N ASP A 211 21.19 -16.91 1.00
CA ASP A 211 21.18 -18.36 1.17
C ASP A 211 22.62 -18.88 1.28
N GLY A 212 23.05 -19.20 2.50
CA GLY A 212 24.43 -19.58 2.77
C GLY A 212 25.44 -18.50 2.40
N LYS A 213 26.15 -18.70 1.28
CA LYS A 213 27.13 -17.75 0.74
C LYS A 213 26.61 -16.98 -0.48
N ASP A 214 25.40 -17.28 -0.92
CA ASP A 214 24.78 -16.67 -2.09
C ASP A 214 23.92 -15.50 -1.66
N LEU A 215 24.09 -14.37 -2.35
CA LEU A 215 23.36 -13.13 -2.11
C LEU A 215 22.67 -12.70 -3.41
N THR A 216 21.35 -12.80 -3.45
CA THR A 216 20.51 -12.34 -4.56
C THR A 216 19.97 -10.96 -4.22
N VAL A 217 20.01 -10.03 -5.18
CA VAL A 217 19.72 -8.61 -4.92
C VAL A 217 18.68 -8.10 -5.90
N SER A 218 17.55 -7.64 -5.37
CA SER A 218 16.47 -7.13 -6.21
C SER A 218 16.59 -5.63 -6.41
N PHE A 219 16.54 -5.19 -7.66
CA PHE A 219 16.57 -3.78 -8.03
C PHE A 219 15.77 -3.51 -9.31
N THR A 220 15.32 -2.26 -9.49
CA THR A 220 14.67 -1.83 -10.73
C THR A 220 15.66 -1.06 -11.58
N GLY A 221 15.85 -1.48 -12.82
CA GLY A 221 16.70 -0.82 -13.81
C GLY A 221 15.98 -0.61 -15.14
N GLY A 222 16.40 0.39 -15.91
CA GLY A 222 15.99 0.50 -17.32
C GLY A 222 16.55 -0.61 -18.20
N VAL A 223 15.88 -0.96 -19.29
CA VAL A 223 16.32 -2.01 -20.24
C VAL A 223 17.44 -1.59 -21.20
N CYS A 224 17.96 -0.37 -21.05
CA CYS A 224 18.90 0.27 -21.99
C CYS A 224 20.31 0.46 -21.40
N ALA A 225 20.66 -0.35 -20.41
CA ALA A 225 21.93 -0.25 -19.70
C ALA A 225 22.40 -1.64 -19.28
N ASP A 226 23.72 -1.78 -19.14
CA ASP A 226 24.31 -2.93 -18.46
C ASP A 226 24.37 -2.65 -16.97
N TYR A 227 24.16 -3.69 -16.16
CA TYR A 227 24.22 -3.60 -14.70
C TYR A 227 25.36 -4.46 -14.18
N SER A 228 26.16 -3.89 -13.29
CA SER A 228 27.17 -4.63 -12.54
C SER A 228 26.86 -4.59 -11.05
N VAL A 229 26.97 -5.75 -10.40
CA VAL A 229 26.79 -5.90 -8.96
C VAL A 229 28.15 -6.16 -8.34
N SER A 230 28.48 -5.45 -7.26
CA SER A 230 29.68 -5.66 -6.46
C SER A 230 29.29 -5.78 -5.00
N ALA A 231 29.97 -6.66 -4.27
CA ALA A 231 29.81 -6.83 -2.84
C ALA A 231 31.18 -6.67 -2.15
N SER A 232 31.20 -5.92 -1.04
CA SER A 232 32.36 -5.82 -0.16
C SER A 232 31.97 -6.26 1.25
N GLU A 233 32.74 -7.19 1.80
CA GLU A 233 32.54 -7.74 3.14
C GLU A 233 33.50 -7.10 4.14
N SER A 234 32.96 -6.61 5.26
CA SER A 234 33.68 -6.32 6.50
C SER A 234 33.29 -7.33 7.57
N THR A 235 33.95 -7.27 8.73
CA THR A 235 33.81 -8.25 9.82
C THR A 235 32.37 -8.43 10.32
N ASP A 236 31.51 -7.44 10.13
CA ASP A 236 30.13 -7.39 10.63
C ASP A 236 29.09 -6.97 9.56
N LYS A 237 29.52 -6.68 8.32
CA LYS A 237 28.65 -6.07 7.30
C LYS A 237 29.05 -6.44 5.89
N VAL A 238 28.07 -6.78 5.06
CA VAL A 238 28.22 -6.85 3.60
C VAL A 238 27.60 -5.62 2.97
N THR A 239 28.35 -4.91 2.13
CA THR A 239 27.87 -3.75 1.37
C THR A 239 27.74 -4.12 -0.09
N VAL A 240 26.52 -4.05 -0.62
CA VAL A 240 26.22 -4.29 -2.04
C VAL A 240 26.10 -2.97 -2.77
N LYS A 241 26.69 -2.89 -3.97
CA LYS A 241 26.53 -1.78 -4.90
C LYS A 241 26.18 -2.29 -6.29
N VAL A 242 25.09 -1.74 -6.84
CA VAL A 242 24.64 -1.97 -8.22
C VAL A 242 24.94 -0.73 -9.05
N THR A 243 25.65 -0.88 -10.16
CA THR A 243 26.05 0.21 -11.05
C THR A 243 25.39 0.06 -12.41
N GLU A 244 24.73 1.11 -12.89
CA GLU A 244 24.14 1.18 -14.22
C GLU A 244 25.12 1.83 -15.20
N THR A 245 25.33 1.18 -16.35
CA THR A 245 26.11 1.69 -17.48
C THR A 245 25.22 1.85 -18.72
N PRO A 246 24.71 3.07 -19.00
CA PRO A 246 23.83 3.31 -20.13
C PRO A 246 24.49 3.04 -21.48
N TRP A 247 23.76 2.44 -22.42
CA TRP A 247 24.25 2.26 -23.78
C TRP A 247 24.26 3.57 -24.56
N GLN A 248 25.41 3.90 -25.17
CA GLN A 248 25.58 5.06 -26.02
C GLN A 248 25.02 4.81 -27.42
N GLY A 249 24.28 5.77 -27.97
CA GLY A 249 23.92 5.80 -29.40
C GLY A 249 22.94 4.71 -29.88
N LYS A 250 22.26 4.00 -28.97
CA LYS A 250 21.23 2.99 -29.32
C LYS A 250 19.83 3.56 -29.15
N ILE A 251 18.97 3.34 -30.14
CA ILE A 251 17.52 3.62 -30.03
C ILE A 251 16.94 2.59 -29.06
N CYS A 252 16.46 3.03 -27.90
CA CYS A 252 15.95 2.15 -26.86
C CYS A 252 14.73 2.77 -26.17
N ILE A 253 13.74 1.93 -25.85
CA ILE A 253 12.50 2.33 -25.19
C ILE A 253 12.74 2.47 -23.68
N LEU A 254 12.24 3.56 -23.09
CA LEU A 254 12.34 3.81 -21.65
C LEU A 254 11.34 2.92 -20.89
N ILE A 255 11.72 1.65 -20.68
CA ILE A 255 10.99 0.69 -19.85
C ILE A 255 11.86 0.32 -18.65
N ALA A 256 11.27 0.36 -17.46
CA ALA A 256 11.87 -0.15 -16.24
C ALA A 256 11.52 -1.64 -16.05
N LYS A 257 12.50 -2.43 -15.63
CA LYS A 257 12.38 -3.86 -15.35
C LYS A 257 12.97 -4.16 -13.97
N VAL A 258 12.36 -5.11 -13.25
CA VAL A 258 12.90 -5.66 -12.01
C VAL A 258 13.91 -6.75 -12.36
N TYR A 259 15.08 -6.68 -11.74
CA TYR A 259 16.18 -7.63 -11.81
C TYR A 259 16.38 -8.25 -10.43
N GLU A 260 16.77 -9.52 -10.39
CA GLU A 260 17.12 -10.30 -9.20
C GLU A 260 18.45 -11.02 -9.42
#